data_AF-A0A3D4EAY4-F1
#
_entry.id   AF-A0A3D4EAY4-F1
#
_cell.length_a   1.000
_cell.length_b   1.000
_cell.length_c   1.000
_cell.angle_alpha   90.00
_cell.angle_beta   90.00
_cell.angle_gamma   90.00
#
_symmetry.space_group_name_H-M   'P 1'
#
loop_
_entity.id
_entity.type
_entity.pdbx_description
1 polymer ?
#
loop_
_entity_poly.entity_id
_entity_poly.type
_entity_poly.pdbx_seq_one_letter_code
_entity_poly.pdbx_strand_id
1 'polypeptide(L)'
;MKRILKATFTVLFASALLLVSCGSYDDTELRDKVKDLEDRVAKLESAVNTNTQSIQALVEASKGSDAVTGFSELTDKSGYVITFASGRSITLYHGKDGRNGSTPAIGVKADTDGVYYWTVDGEWLLSGGKKVKAEGE
;
A
#
# COMPACT_ATOMS: atom_id res chain seq x y z
N MET A 1 57.56 -48.93 15.51
CA MET A 1 56.34 -49.03 14.66
C MET A 1 55.06 -48.54 15.34
N LYS A 2 54.63 -49.07 16.51
CA LYS A 2 53.35 -48.68 17.14
C LYS A 2 53.19 -47.18 17.49
N ARG A 3 54.28 -46.47 17.83
CA ARG A 3 54.26 -45.02 18.13
C ARG A 3 54.11 -44.13 16.89
N ILE A 4 54.79 -44.50 15.80
CA ILE A 4 54.72 -43.78 14.52
C ILE A 4 53.34 -43.94 13.92
N LEU A 5 52.77 -45.15 13.98
CA LEU A 5 51.41 -45.44 13.49
C LEU A 5 50.33 -44.64 14.24
N LYS A 6 50.47 -44.47 15.57
CA LYS A 6 49.59 -43.62 16.37
C LYS A 6 49.71 -42.14 16.00
N ALA A 7 50.93 -41.63 15.83
CA ALA A 7 51.15 -40.24 15.45
C ALA A 7 50.57 -39.90 14.06
N THR A 8 50.75 -40.79 13.07
CA THR A 8 50.11 -40.62 11.75
C THR A 8 48.60 -40.68 11.81
N PHE A 9 48.01 -41.54 12.66
CA PHE A 9 46.55 -41.62 12.81
C PHE A 9 45.97 -40.37 13.47
N THR A 10 46.67 -39.80 14.46
CA THR A 10 46.27 -38.54 15.11
C THR A 10 46.36 -37.34 14.16
N VAL A 11 47.41 -37.26 13.32
CA VAL A 11 47.55 -36.19 12.32
C VAL A 11 46.49 -36.29 11.23
N LEU A 12 46.16 -37.51 10.77
CA LEU A 12 45.11 -37.72 9.76
C LEU A 12 43.72 -37.32 10.28
N PHE A 13 43.43 -37.63 11.56
CA PHE A 13 42.15 -37.28 12.19
C PHE A 13 42.02 -35.77 12.46
N ALA A 14 43.10 -35.12 12.90
CA ALA A 14 43.14 -33.67 13.07
C ALA A 14 42.98 -32.91 11.74
N SER A 15 43.53 -33.44 10.64
CA SER A 15 43.39 -32.88 9.29
C SER A 15 41.96 -33.05 8.75
N ALA A 16 41.30 -34.16 9.07
CA ALA A 16 39.89 -34.40 8.71
C ALA A 16 38.93 -33.45 9.46
N LEU A 17 39.22 -33.11 10.73
CA LEU A 17 38.43 -32.16 11.51
C LEU A 17 38.51 -30.71 10.99
N LEU A 18 39.65 -30.31 10.39
CA LEU A 18 39.81 -28.98 9.78
C LEU A 18 39.04 -28.82 8.47
N LEU A 19 38.71 -29.92 7.78
CA LEU A 19 37.93 -29.89 6.53
C LEU A 19 36.42 -29.78 6.77
N VAL A 20 35.92 -30.13 7.97
CA VAL A 20 34.49 -30.05 8.32
C VAL A 20 34.05 -28.62 8.67
N SER A 21 34.99 -27.74 9.00
CA SER A 21 34.72 -26.32 9.27
C SER A 21 34.50 -25.46 8.01
N CYS A 22 34.57 -26.04 6.81
CA CYS A 22 34.39 -25.34 5.54
C CYS A 22 32.94 -25.44 5.01
N GLY A 23 31.95 -25.55 5.90
CA GLY A 23 30.54 -25.39 5.53
C GLY A 23 30.25 -23.89 5.36
N SER A 24 29.98 -23.45 4.13
CA SER A 24 29.57 -22.08 3.85
C SER A 24 28.36 -21.69 4.71
N TYR A 25 28.40 -20.50 5.32
CA TYR A 25 27.24 -19.93 6.01
C TYR A 25 26.09 -19.80 5.01
N ASP A 26 24.97 -20.47 5.27
CA ASP A 26 23.77 -20.41 4.44
C ASP A 26 22.98 -19.13 4.77
N ASP A 27 23.21 -18.09 3.97
CA ASP A 27 22.56 -16.79 4.08
C ASP A 27 21.38 -16.62 3.09
N THR A 28 20.89 -17.73 2.50
CA THR A 28 19.85 -17.72 1.48
C THR A 28 18.61 -16.95 1.92
N GLU A 29 18.13 -17.18 3.15
CA GLU A 29 16.95 -16.48 3.68
C GLU A 29 17.15 -14.95 3.76
N LEU A 30 18.34 -14.50 4.13
CA LEU A 30 18.66 -13.07 4.20
C LEU A 30 18.71 -12.45 2.80
N ARG A 31 19.31 -13.15 1.83
CA ARG A 31 19.35 -12.71 0.43
C ARG A 31 17.95 -12.61 -0.17
N ASP A 32 17.09 -13.59 0.12
CA ASP A 32 15.70 -13.59 -0.35
C ASP A 32 14.90 -12.42 0.23
N LYS A 33 15.07 -12.13 1.52
CA LYS A 33 14.45 -10.96 2.17
C LYS A 33 14.96 -9.64 1.59
N VAL A 34 16.26 -9.52 1.33
CA VAL A 34 16.83 -8.32 0.70
C VAL A 34 16.26 -8.15 -0.71
N LYS A 35 16.17 -9.23 -1.49
CA LYS A 35 15.58 -9.20 -2.81
C LYS A 35 14.10 -8.81 -2.81
N ASP A 36 13.31 -9.33 -1.86
CA ASP A 36 11.91 -8.90 -1.68
C ASP A 36 11.82 -7.39 -1.38
N LEU A 37 12.68 -6.89 -0.50
CA LEU A 37 12.72 -5.47 -0.16
C LEU A 37 13.14 -4.61 -1.35
N GLU A 38 14.14 -5.01 -2.13
CA GLU A 38 14.56 -4.32 -3.36
C GLU A 38 13.40 -4.25 -4.37
N ASP A 39 12.71 -5.37 -4.60
CA ASP A 39 11.56 -5.43 -5.51
C ASP A 39 10.40 -4.54 -5.02
N ARG A 40 10.18 -4.48 -3.70
CA ARG A 40 9.16 -3.60 -3.08
C ARG A 40 9.54 -2.12 -3.18
N VAL A 41 10.82 -1.78 -2.97
CA VAL A 41 11.32 -0.40 -3.11
C VAL A 41 11.17 0.06 -4.56
N ALA A 42 11.58 -0.75 -5.54
CA ALA A 42 11.43 -0.41 -6.96
C ALA A 42 9.96 -0.14 -7.33
N LYS A 43 9.02 -0.95 -6.82
CA LYS A 43 7.58 -0.73 -7.02
C LYS A 43 7.10 0.57 -6.37
N LEU A 44 7.55 0.86 -5.15
CA LEU A 44 7.20 2.10 -4.44
C LEU A 44 7.74 3.33 -5.16
N GLU A 45 8.99 3.30 -5.60
CA GLU A 45 9.61 4.38 -6.38
C GLU A 45 8.83 4.65 -7.67
N SER A 46 8.46 3.60 -8.41
CA SER A 46 7.64 3.73 -9.62
C SER A 46 6.28 4.36 -9.32
N ALA A 47 5.60 3.93 -8.25
CA ALA A 47 4.31 4.47 -7.85
C ALA A 47 4.40 5.94 -7.42
N VAL A 48 5.38 6.30 -6.61
CA VAL A 48 5.61 7.68 -6.15
C VAL A 48 5.95 8.61 -7.31
N ASN A 49 6.81 8.18 -8.23
CA ASN A 49 7.17 8.96 -9.41
C ASN A 49 5.96 9.21 -10.31
N THR A 50 5.14 8.18 -10.54
CA THR A 50 3.90 8.33 -11.33
C THR A 50 2.91 9.25 -10.63
N ASN A 51 2.70 9.07 -9.32
CA ASN A 51 1.81 9.92 -8.55
C ASN A 51 2.26 11.38 -8.52
N THR A 52 3.57 11.64 -8.49
CA THR A 52 4.12 13.00 -8.56
C THR A 52 3.72 13.67 -9.87
N GLN A 53 3.84 12.96 -11.00
CA GLN A 53 3.41 13.47 -12.31
C GLN A 53 1.88 13.68 -12.37
N SER A 54 1.12 12.74 -11.83
CA SER A 54 -0.35 12.83 -11.76
C SER A 54 -0.82 14.01 -10.91
N ILE A 55 -0.17 14.28 -9.78
CA ILE A 55 -0.47 15.44 -8.93
C ILE A 55 -0.12 16.75 -9.67
N GLN A 56 1.01 16.80 -10.38
CA GLN A 56 1.36 17.96 -11.20
C GLN A 56 0.30 18.21 -12.29
N ALA A 57 -0.16 17.16 -12.97
CA ALA A 57 -1.21 17.25 -13.97
C ALA A 57 -2.54 17.74 -13.39
N LEU A 58 -2.89 17.35 -12.15
CA LEU A 58 -4.06 17.87 -11.43
C LEU A 58 -3.91 19.36 -11.10
N VAL A 59 -2.72 19.80 -10.67
CA VAL A 59 -2.44 21.21 -10.40
C VAL A 59 -2.56 22.05 -11.68
N GLU A 60 -2.06 21.55 -12.80
CA GLU A 60 -2.19 22.19 -14.11
C GLU A 60 -3.65 22.26 -14.57
N ALA A 61 -4.38 21.16 -14.45
CA ALA A 61 -5.80 21.10 -14.80
C ALA A 61 -6.61 22.10 -13.97
N SER A 62 -6.31 22.22 -12.67
CA SER A 62 -6.91 23.22 -11.76
C SER A 62 -6.61 24.65 -12.20
N LYS A 63 -5.37 24.95 -12.63
CA LYS A 63 -5.02 26.29 -13.17
C LYS A 63 -5.67 26.57 -14.52
N GLY A 64 -5.80 25.55 -15.37
CA GLY A 64 -6.32 25.64 -16.74
C GLY A 64 -7.84 25.49 -16.88
N SER A 65 -8.57 25.29 -15.77
CA SER A 65 -10.01 24.98 -15.78
C SER A 65 -10.39 23.70 -16.56
N ASP A 66 -9.46 22.76 -16.68
CA ASP A 66 -9.70 21.45 -17.28
C ASP A 66 -10.33 20.52 -16.23
N ALA A 67 -11.67 20.43 -16.24
CA ALA A 67 -12.42 19.72 -15.20
C ALA A 67 -12.20 18.20 -15.26
N VAL A 68 -12.26 17.54 -14.10
CA VAL A 68 -12.37 16.08 -14.04
C VAL A 68 -13.78 15.67 -14.48
N THR A 69 -13.86 14.75 -15.43
CA THR A 69 -15.13 14.25 -16.01
C THR A 69 -15.39 12.79 -15.71
N GLY A 70 -14.38 12.04 -15.27
CA GLY A 70 -14.54 10.62 -14.95
C GLY A 70 -13.46 10.10 -14.01
N PHE A 71 -13.84 9.06 -13.26
CA PHE A 71 -12.92 8.24 -12.49
C PHE A 71 -13.28 6.76 -12.68
N SER A 72 -12.27 5.90 -12.79
CA SER A 72 -12.45 4.45 -12.84
C SER A 72 -11.34 3.73 -12.10
N GLU A 73 -11.66 2.71 -11.32
CA GLU A 73 -10.67 1.90 -10.61
C GLU A 73 -9.83 1.05 -11.58
N LEU A 74 -8.55 0.89 -11.30
CA LEU A 74 -7.68 -0.05 -12.02
C LEU A 74 -8.11 -1.49 -11.75
N THR A 75 -7.93 -2.39 -12.73
CA THR A 75 -8.35 -3.80 -12.64
C THR A 75 -7.72 -4.53 -11.45
N ASP A 76 -6.50 -4.18 -11.07
CA ASP A 76 -5.77 -4.78 -9.95
C ASP A 76 -6.03 -4.10 -8.59
N LYS A 77 -6.91 -3.09 -8.56
CA LYS A 77 -7.25 -2.27 -7.40
C LYS A 77 -6.05 -1.54 -6.78
N SER A 78 -5.05 -1.22 -7.59
CA SER A 78 -3.87 -0.47 -7.13
C SER A 78 -4.03 1.05 -7.26
N GLY A 79 -5.15 1.54 -7.80
CA GLY A 79 -5.30 2.95 -8.14
C GLY A 79 -6.55 3.27 -8.95
N TYR A 80 -6.57 4.51 -9.46
CA TYR A 80 -7.63 5.05 -10.30
C TYR A 80 -7.06 5.65 -11.58
N VAL A 81 -7.84 5.58 -12.65
CA VAL A 81 -7.67 6.42 -13.84
C VAL A 81 -8.62 7.60 -13.69
N ILE A 82 -8.07 8.81 -13.75
CA ILE A 82 -8.82 10.06 -13.73
C ILE A 82 -8.81 10.62 -15.15
N THR A 83 -10.00 10.97 -15.67
CA THR A 83 -10.18 11.54 -17.01
C THR A 83 -10.63 12.98 -16.91
N PHE A 84 -10.02 13.84 -17.73
CA PHE A 84 -10.30 15.27 -17.80
C PHE A 84 -11.22 15.61 -18.98
N ALA A 85 -11.81 16.80 -18.96
CA ALA A 85 -12.65 17.34 -20.03
C ALA A 85 -11.89 17.47 -21.35
N SER A 86 -10.58 17.72 -21.29
CA SER A 86 -9.68 17.71 -22.45
C SER A 86 -9.52 16.34 -23.12
N GLY A 87 -10.00 15.25 -22.51
CA GLY A 87 -9.81 13.87 -22.97
C GLY A 87 -8.46 13.28 -22.54
N ARG A 88 -7.62 14.04 -21.85
CA ARG A 88 -6.39 13.54 -21.21
C ARG A 88 -6.77 12.68 -19.99
N SER A 89 -5.94 11.67 -19.70
CA SER A 89 -6.10 10.84 -18.51
C SER A 89 -4.78 10.70 -17.75
N ILE A 90 -4.88 10.50 -16.44
CA ILE A 90 -3.75 10.22 -15.54
C ILE A 90 -4.06 9.00 -14.67
N THR A 91 -3.02 8.35 -14.17
CA THR A 91 -3.14 7.24 -13.23
C THR A 91 -2.68 7.68 -11.84
N LEU A 92 -3.54 7.50 -10.83
CA LEU A 92 -3.23 7.79 -9.44
C LEU A 92 -3.25 6.48 -8.63
N TYR A 93 -2.08 6.04 -8.20
CA TYR A 93 -1.92 4.81 -7.41
C TYR A 93 -2.17 5.05 -5.91
N HIS A 94 -2.72 4.05 -5.23
CA HIS A 94 -2.85 4.00 -3.78
C HIS A 94 -2.25 2.70 -3.21
N GLY A 95 -2.08 2.64 -1.88
CA GLY A 95 -1.68 1.41 -1.20
C GLY A 95 -2.76 0.35 -1.32
N LYS A 96 -2.36 -0.91 -1.54
CA LYS A 96 -3.26 -2.07 -1.62
C LYS A 96 -3.63 -2.64 -0.24
N ASP A 97 -2.72 -2.51 0.73
CA ASP A 97 -2.83 -3.14 2.04
C ASP A 97 -3.31 -2.18 3.15
N GLY A 98 -3.71 -0.96 2.77
CA GLY A 98 -4.41 -0.07 3.69
C GLY A 98 -5.76 -0.67 4.03
N ARG A 99 -6.08 -0.82 5.32
CA ARG A 99 -7.48 -1.09 5.70
C ARG A 99 -8.30 0.08 5.19
N ASN A 100 -9.34 -0.20 4.40
CA ASN A 100 -10.30 0.82 4.01
C ASN A 100 -10.79 1.55 5.26
N GLY A 101 -10.69 2.87 5.26
CA GLY A 101 -11.34 3.68 6.28
C GLY A 101 -12.85 3.46 6.20
N SER A 102 -13.53 3.46 7.35
CA SER A 102 -14.99 3.54 7.35
C SER A 102 -15.38 4.96 6.98
N THR A 103 -15.83 5.17 5.74
CA THR A 103 -16.47 6.44 5.36
C THR A 103 -17.93 6.35 5.80
N PRO A 104 -18.38 7.18 6.75
CA PRO A 104 -19.77 7.14 7.20
C PRO A 104 -20.72 7.50 6.06
N ALA A 105 -21.84 6.79 5.95
CA ALA A 105 -22.88 7.08 4.97
C ALA A 105 -23.72 8.27 5.44
N ILE A 106 -23.58 9.41 4.76
CA ILE A 106 -24.41 10.59 5.00
C ILE A 106 -25.69 10.50 4.16
N GLY A 107 -26.84 10.71 4.81
CA GLY A 107 -28.15 10.64 4.18
C GLY A 107 -29.15 11.63 4.78
N VAL A 108 -30.39 11.56 4.33
CA VAL A 108 -31.52 12.36 4.83
C VAL A 108 -32.74 11.47 5.07
N LYS A 109 -33.44 11.70 6.18
CA LYS A 109 -34.64 10.95 6.57
C LYS A 109 -35.68 11.89 7.20
N ALA A 110 -36.95 11.71 6.88
CA ALA A 110 -38.05 12.41 7.53
C ALA A 110 -38.32 11.85 8.94
N ASP A 111 -38.52 12.72 9.91
CA ASP A 111 -38.97 12.34 11.26
C ASP A 111 -40.51 12.32 11.35
N THR A 112 -41.06 11.98 12.52
CA THR A 112 -42.53 11.94 12.75
C THR A 112 -43.22 13.30 12.63
N ASP A 113 -42.46 14.40 12.64
CA ASP A 113 -42.93 15.77 12.40
C ASP A 113 -42.97 16.14 10.91
N GLY A 114 -42.54 15.24 10.02
CA GLY A 114 -42.47 15.48 8.57
C GLY A 114 -41.28 16.32 8.12
N VAL A 115 -40.39 16.73 9.04
CA VAL A 115 -39.17 17.47 8.74
C VAL A 115 -38.04 16.50 8.40
N TYR A 116 -37.23 16.84 7.39
CA TYR A 116 -36.06 16.05 7.00
C TYR A 116 -34.86 16.43 7.85
N TYR A 117 -34.15 15.41 8.35
CA TYR A 117 -32.93 15.53 9.14
C TYR A 117 -31.79 14.74 8.51
N TRP A 118 -30.56 15.22 8.72
CA TRP A 118 -29.36 14.51 8.32
C TRP A 118 -29.20 13.21 9.13
N THR A 119 -28.74 12.16 8.46
CA THR A 119 -28.39 10.88 9.07
C THR A 119 -26.93 10.53 8.83
N VAL A 120 -26.33 9.84 9.80
CA VAL A 120 -25.01 9.20 9.69
C VAL A 120 -25.20 7.69 9.90
N ASP A 121 -24.84 6.90 8.90
CA ASP A 121 -25.01 5.43 8.90
C ASP A 121 -26.46 4.97 9.20
N GLY A 122 -27.44 5.75 8.75
CA GLY A 122 -28.87 5.50 8.96
C GLY A 122 -29.43 5.99 10.30
N GLU A 123 -28.57 6.42 11.23
CA GLU A 123 -28.93 7.01 12.51
C GLU A 123 -28.98 8.54 12.43
N TRP A 124 -29.68 9.19 13.36
CA TRP A 124 -29.81 10.65 13.38
C TRP A 124 -28.45 11.33 13.62
N LEU A 125 -28.08 12.29 12.78
CA LEU A 125 -26.96 13.17 13.07
C LEU A 125 -27.37 14.13 14.19
N LEU A 126 -26.65 14.06 15.31
CA LEU A 126 -26.91 14.90 16.49
C LEU A 126 -25.82 15.97 16.64
N SER A 127 -26.24 17.21 16.86
CA SER A 127 -25.36 18.29 17.32
C SER A 127 -25.89 18.82 18.65
N GLY A 128 -25.09 18.69 19.72
CA GLY A 128 -25.52 19.05 21.08
C GLY A 128 -26.77 18.29 21.57
N GLY A 129 -26.95 17.03 21.12
CA GLY A 129 -28.11 16.20 21.47
C GLY A 129 -29.39 16.50 20.68
N LYS A 130 -29.37 17.42 19.71
CA LYS A 130 -30.50 17.74 18.84
C LYS A 130 -30.26 17.25 17.41
N LYS A 131 -31.32 16.80 16.73
CA LYS A 131 -31.27 16.40 15.31
C LYS A 131 -30.87 17.60 14.44
N VAL A 132 -29.98 17.38 13.48
CA VAL A 132 -29.55 18.42 12.52
C VAL A 132 -30.50 18.42 11.33
N LYS A 133 -31.27 19.50 11.16
CA LYS A 133 -32.23 19.65 10.05
C LYS A 133 -31.49 19.66 8.71
N ALA A 134 -32.04 18.95 7.73
CA ALA A 134 -31.57 19.01 6.36
C ALA A 134 -32.19 20.22 5.66
N GLU A 135 -31.34 21.06 5.09
CA GLU A 135 -31.74 22.22 4.30
C GLU A 135 -31.06 22.10 2.93
N GLY A 136 -31.85 22.20 1.87
CA GLY A 136 -31.35 22.34 0.51
C GLY A 136 -31.73 23.73 0.01
N GLU A 137 -30.83 24.35 -0.76
CA GLU A 137 -31.17 25.52 -1.59
C GLU A 137 -31.76 25.08 -2.93
#